data_AF-A0A1Y1R917-F1
#
_entry.id   AF-A0A1Y1R917-F1
#
_cell.length_a   1.000
_cell.length_b   1.000
_cell.length_c   1.000
_cell.angle_alpha   90.00
_cell.angle_beta   90.00
_cell.angle_gamma   90.00
#
_symmetry.space_group_name_H-M   'P 1'
#
loop_
_entity.id
_entity.type
_entity.pdbx_description
1 polymer ?
#
loop_
_entity_poly.entity_id
_entity_poly.type
_entity_poly.pdbx_seq_one_letter_code
_entity_poly.pdbx_strand_id
1 'polypeptide(L)'
;MNAATFSRFRPLLPLCLLAVWSLLSVGWSEGVDQFFEFITLLANWGAVFTFIAMTACLARFRTTMGTCLVILAMVVSLVALFSLVWQYLVLDRSLAYRGFRIAGSGLGDFANLRNPIDAGLFYGVFATVLVFYLCRQGRAALRWLCLVALLPLLVYLMLTYSRGAMFSFVAATVVIASLSGQRTGRWCAILLALLAACMALFGETLLQAELDKGFNGREPIWQHALKLISQAPLLGHGAGQEFDYLIPRTGTIYHFAHNYLLTLWN
;
A
#
# COMPACT_ATOMS: atom_id res chain seq x y z
N MET A 1 3.60 17.11 -34.60
CA MET A 1 2.87 16.72 -33.37
C MET A 1 2.36 17.97 -32.68
N ASN A 2 1.06 18.11 -32.45
CA ASN A 2 0.48 19.34 -31.86
C ASN A 2 0.89 19.52 -30.39
N ALA A 3 1.08 20.76 -29.96
CA ALA A 3 1.40 21.11 -28.57
C ALA A 3 0.39 20.56 -27.54
N ALA A 4 -0.86 20.37 -27.96
CA ALA A 4 -1.93 19.78 -27.16
C ALA A 4 -1.77 18.27 -26.92
N THR A 5 -1.05 17.56 -27.79
CA THR A 5 -0.76 16.13 -27.62
C THR A 5 0.38 15.95 -26.61
N PHE A 6 1.39 16.83 -26.63
CA PHE A 6 2.54 16.79 -25.73
C PHE A 6 2.16 17.07 -24.26
N SER A 7 1.18 17.96 -24.01
CA SER A 7 0.73 18.28 -22.64
C SER A 7 0.09 17.09 -21.91
N ARG A 8 -0.50 16.14 -22.64
CA ARG A 8 -1.14 14.94 -22.07
C ARG A 8 -0.15 13.88 -21.59
N PHE A 9 1.08 13.88 -22.11
CA PHE A 9 2.12 12.90 -21.75
C PHE A 9 3.14 13.42 -20.73
N ARG A 10 3.08 14.70 -20.36
CA ARG A 10 3.90 15.31 -19.29
C ARG A 10 3.99 14.49 -17.99
N PRO A 11 2.90 13.89 -17.46
CA PRO A 11 3.00 13.11 -16.23
C PRO A 11 3.76 11.78 -16.39
N LEU A 12 3.96 11.28 -17.63
CA LEU A 12 4.71 10.05 -17.90
C LEU A 12 6.20 10.29 -18.07
N LEU A 13 6.62 11.54 -18.31
CA LEU A 13 8.03 11.88 -18.52
C LEU A 13 8.93 11.45 -17.34
N PRO A 14 8.59 11.74 -16.06
CA PRO A 14 9.42 11.28 -14.94
C PRO A 14 9.51 9.75 -14.87
N LEU A 15 8.44 9.04 -15.22
CA LEU A 15 8.40 7.58 -15.23
C LEU A 15 9.30 7.02 -16.33
N CYS A 16 9.25 7.59 -17.53
CA CYS A 16 10.13 7.19 -18.63
C CYS A 16 11.61 7.49 -18.30
N LEU A 17 11.89 8.65 -17.68
CA LEU A 17 13.24 8.99 -17.25
C LEU A 17 13.75 8.02 -16.18
N LEU A 18 12.91 7.65 -15.21
CA LEU A 18 13.24 6.67 -14.19
C LEU A 18 13.48 5.28 -14.81
N ALA A 19 12.67 4.89 -15.80
CA ALA A 19 12.84 3.64 -16.52
C ALA A 19 14.18 3.58 -17.26
N VAL A 20 14.46 4.61 -18.05
CA VAL A 20 15.74 4.73 -18.77
C VAL A 20 16.91 4.75 -17.78
N TRP A 21 16.80 5.52 -16.70
CA TRP A 21 17.83 5.58 -15.66
C TRP A 21 18.13 4.20 -15.05
N SER A 22 17.09 3.45 -14.65
CA SER A 22 17.26 2.12 -14.06
C SER A 22 17.84 1.09 -15.04
N LEU A 23 17.56 1.23 -16.34
CA LEU A 23 18.15 0.36 -17.37
C LEU A 23 19.62 0.71 -17.61
N LEU A 24 19.96 2.00 -17.61
CA LEU A 24 21.34 2.46 -17.73
C LEU A 24 22.17 2.06 -16.51
N SER A 25 21.57 2.04 -15.32
CA SER A 25 22.28 1.71 -14.08
C SER A 25 22.77 0.27 -13.98
N VAL A 26 22.30 -0.62 -14.86
CA VAL A 26 22.90 -1.96 -15.04
C VAL A 26 24.33 -1.86 -15.58
N GLY A 27 24.68 -0.81 -16.34
CA GLY A 27 26.01 -0.66 -16.93
C GLY A 27 27.14 -0.50 -15.92
N TRP A 28 26.82 -0.12 -14.68
CA TRP A 28 27.78 -0.02 -13.58
C TRP A 28 27.39 -0.88 -12.36
N SER A 29 26.48 -1.86 -12.54
CA SER A 29 26.19 -2.84 -11.49
C SER A 29 27.34 -3.85 -11.39
N GLU A 30 27.94 -3.95 -10.21
CA GLU A 30 28.97 -4.94 -9.86
C GLU A 30 28.32 -6.18 -9.23
N GLY A 31 28.89 -7.36 -9.45
CA GLY A 31 28.44 -8.59 -8.74
C GLY A 31 27.16 -9.26 -9.26
N VAL A 32 26.58 -8.76 -10.36
CA VAL A 32 25.36 -9.31 -10.97
C VAL A 32 25.57 -9.63 -12.46
N ASP A 33 24.81 -10.58 -13.00
CA ASP A 33 24.72 -10.80 -14.45
C ASP A 33 23.97 -9.62 -15.09
N GLN A 34 24.74 -8.69 -15.66
CA GLN A 34 24.24 -7.47 -16.27
C GLN A 34 23.22 -7.75 -17.39
N PHE A 35 23.39 -8.83 -18.15
CA PHE A 35 22.44 -9.16 -19.20
C PHE A 35 21.10 -9.61 -18.61
N PHE A 36 21.14 -10.51 -17.64
CA PHE A 36 19.94 -11.01 -16.99
C PHE A 36 19.18 -9.91 -16.23
N GLU A 37 19.91 -9.04 -15.51
CA GLU A 37 19.30 -7.92 -14.79
C GLU A 37 18.66 -6.90 -15.74
N PHE A 38 19.33 -6.57 -16.85
CA PHE A 38 18.76 -5.71 -17.88
C PHE A 38 17.45 -6.26 -18.45
N ILE A 39 17.40 -7.55 -18.78
CA ILE A 39 16.19 -8.20 -19.30
C ILE A 39 15.08 -8.21 -18.25
N THR A 40 15.42 -8.48 -16.98
CA THR A 40 14.46 -8.48 -15.87
C THR A 40 13.85 -7.10 -15.65
N LEU A 41 14.68 -6.05 -15.62
CA LEU A 41 14.20 -4.66 -15.51
C LEU A 41 13.37 -4.24 -16.71
N LEU A 42 13.78 -4.63 -17.92
CA LEU A 42 13.04 -4.34 -19.14
C LEU A 42 11.64 -4.99 -19.10
N ALA A 43 11.55 -6.25 -18.64
CA ALA A 43 10.29 -6.94 -18.46
C ALA A 43 9.41 -6.27 -17.38
N ASN A 44 9.99 -5.87 -16.25
CA ASN A 44 9.30 -5.17 -15.18
C ASN A 44 8.73 -3.81 -15.64
N TRP A 45 9.53 -3.03 -16.37
CA TRP A 45 9.06 -1.78 -16.96
C TRP A 45 8.01 -2.01 -18.04
N GLY A 46 8.18 -3.05 -18.86
CA GLY A 46 7.17 -3.52 -19.81
C GLY A 46 5.84 -3.76 -19.11
N ALA A 47 5.84 -4.50 -17.99
CA ALA A 47 4.65 -4.76 -17.18
C ALA A 47 4.01 -3.47 -16.63
N VAL A 48 4.81 -2.52 -16.12
CA VAL A 48 4.32 -1.22 -15.63
C VAL A 48 3.65 -0.42 -16.76
N PHE A 49 4.29 -0.30 -17.92
CA PHE A 49 3.72 0.42 -19.05
C PHE A 49 2.49 -0.28 -19.63
N THR A 50 2.47 -1.61 -19.69
CA THR A 50 1.29 -2.39 -20.05
C THR A 50 0.14 -2.15 -19.07
N PHE A 51 0.41 -2.12 -17.76
CA PHE A 51 -0.59 -1.82 -16.75
C PHE A 51 -1.17 -0.39 -16.93
N ILE A 52 -0.31 0.61 -17.17
CA ILE A 52 -0.76 1.98 -17.45
C ILE A 52 -1.59 2.04 -18.74
N ALA A 53 -1.16 1.38 -19.80
CA ALA A 53 -1.90 1.33 -21.06
C ALA A 53 -3.27 0.64 -20.90
N MET A 54 -3.31 -0.49 -20.18
CA MET A 54 -4.55 -1.20 -19.87
C MET A 54 -5.52 -0.34 -19.05
N THR A 55 -5.03 0.32 -18.00
CA THR A 55 -5.86 1.22 -17.19
C THR A 55 -6.37 2.41 -17.99
N ALA A 56 -5.57 2.98 -18.90
CA ALA A 56 -6.00 4.04 -19.82
C ALA A 56 -7.06 3.56 -20.83
N CYS A 57 -6.94 2.33 -21.34
CA CYS A 57 -7.96 1.70 -22.19
C CYS A 57 -9.26 1.45 -21.40
N LEU A 58 -9.15 0.91 -20.19
CA LEU A 58 -10.30 0.67 -19.30
C LEU A 58 -10.97 1.96 -18.83
N ALA A 59 -10.24 3.08 -18.75
CA ALA A 59 -10.80 4.38 -18.41
C ALA A 59 -11.89 4.84 -19.40
N ARG A 60 -11.89 4.33 -20.64
CA ARG A 60 -12.99 4.55 -21.61
C ARG A 60 -14.32 3.94 -21.14
N PHE A 61 -14.26 2.89 -20.32
CA PHE A 61 -15.40 2.20 -19.73
C PHE A 61 -15.62 2.59 -18.27
N ARG A 62 -15.43 3.88 -17.95
CA ARG A 62 -15.45 4.42 -16.58
C ARG A 62 -16.62 3.94 -15.72
N THR A 63 -17.83 3.89 -16.28
CA THR A 63 -19.03 3.46 -15.56
C THR A 63 -19.01 1.97 -15.23
N THR A 64 -18.65 1.13 -16.21
CA THR A 64 -18.52 -0.33 -16.04
C THR A 64 -17.42 -0.65 -15.04
N MET A 65 -16.24 -0.04 -15.19
CA MET A 65 -15.12 -0.22 -14.28
C MET A 65 -15.47 0.18 -12.85
N GLY A 66 -16.12 1.34 -12.66
CA GLY A 66 -16.59 1.77 -11.35
C GLY A 66 -17.57 0.78 -10.71
N THR A 67 -18.47 0.21 -11.51
CA THR A 67 -19.45 -0.79 -11.04
C THR A 67 -18.76 -2.09 -10.64
N CYS A 68 -17.84 -2.60 -11.48
CA CYS A 68 -17.05 -3.79 -11.18
C CYS A 68 -16.22 -3.62 -9.90
N LEU A 69 -15.58 -2.46 -9.71
CA LEU A 69 -14.79 -2.17 -8.51
C LEU A 69 -15.66 -2.14 -7.25
N VAL A 70 -16.87 -1.61 -7.32
CA VAL A 70 -17.80 -1.61 -6.18
C VAL A 70 -18.27 -3.03 -5.88
N ILE A 71 -18.69 -3.80 -6.88
CA ILE A 71 -19.09 -5.20 -6.70
C ILE A 71 -17.94 -6.00 -6.06
N LEU A 72 -16.72 -5.83 -6.57
CA LEU A 72 -15.53 -6.47 -6.00
C LEU A 72 -15.30 -6.02 -4.56
N ALA A 73 -15.43 -4.73 -4.25
CA ALA A 73 -15.31 -4.24 -2.88
C ALA A 73 -16.38 -4.83 -1.93
N MET A 74 -17.60 -5.06 -2.42
CA MET A 74 -18.65 -5.76 -1.64
C MET A 74 -18.26 -7.21 -1.37
N VAL A 75 -17.76 -7.94 -2.37
CA VAL A 75 -17.29 -9.32 -2.20
C VAL A 75 -16.13 -9.37 -1.21
N VAL A 76 -15.15 -8.48 -1.35
CA VAL A 76 -13.99 -8.39 -0.44
C VAL A 76 -14.43 -8.04 0.99
N SER A 77 -15.44 -7.18 1.15
CA SER A 77 -16.06 -6.90 2.45
C SER A 77 -16.66 -8.14 3.09
N LEU A 78 -17.36 -8.98 2.32
CA LEU A 78 -17.91 -10.25 2.83
C LEU A 78 -16.80 -11.21 3.25
N VAL A 79 -15.71 -11.29 2.48
CA VAL A 79 -14.52 -12.10 2.82
C VAL A 79 -13.83 -11.55 4.06
N ALA A 80 -13.75 -10.23 4.23
CA ALA A 80 -13.21 -9.60 5.43
C ALA A 80 -14.07 -9.95 6.65
N LEU A 81 -15.40 -9.84 6.54
CA LEU A 81 -16.33 -10.22 7.60
C LEU A 81 -16.20 -11.69 7.98
N PHE A 82 -16.16 -12.59 6.99
CA PHE A 82 -15.92 -14.01 7.22
C PHE A 82 -14.60 -14.24 7.96
N SER A 83 -13.52 -13.59 7.52
CA SER A 83 -12.21 -13.73 8.13
C SER A 83 -12.17 -13.22 9.58
N LEU A 84 -12.87 -12.11 9.86
CA LEU A 84 -13.01 -11.57 11.21
C LEU A 84 -13.77 -12.55 12.12
N VAL A 85 -14.91 -13.05 11.66
CA VAL A 85 -15.72 -14.02 12.41
C VAL A 85 -14.92 -15.30 12.66
N TRP A 86 -14.26 -15.84 11.63
CA TRP A 86 -13.50 -17.07 11.76
C TRP A 86 -12.31 -16.92 12.71
N GLN A 87 -11.52 -15.85 12.57
CA GLN A 87 -10.35 -15.66 13.43
C GLN A 87 -10.73 -15.38 14.88
N TYR A 88 -11.69 -14.49 15.13
CA TYR A 88 -11.93 -13.99 16.48
C TYR A 88 -13.06 -14.70 17.22
N LEU A 89 -14.04 -15.27 16.51
CA LEU A 89 -15.15 -15.98 17.15
C LEU A 89 -15.02 -17.50 17.08
N VAL A 90 -14.35 -18.05 16.05
CA VAL A 90 -14.18 -19.51 15.91
C VAL A 90 -12.82 -19.96 16.42
N LEU A 91 -11.74 -19.28 16.01
CA LEU A 91 -10.37 -19.61 16.42
C LEU A 91 -9.93 -18.93 17.72
N ASP A 92 -10.83 -18.15 18.35
CA ASP A 92 -10.62 -17.46 19.64
C ASP A 92 -9.30 -16.67 19.70
N ARG A 93 -8.95 -16.00 18.60
CA ARG A 93 -7.75 -15.17 18.55
C ARG A 93 -7.91 -13.97 19.46
N SER A 94 -6.84 -13.64 20.17
CA SER A 94 -6.82 -12.51 21.11
C SER A 94 -7.10 -11.18 20.42
N LEU A 95 -8.07 -10.42 20.97
CA LEU A 95 -8.29 -9.00 20.65
C LEU A 95 -7.38 -8.06 21.44
N ALA A 96 -6.58 -8.57 22.38
CA ALA A 96 -5.57 -7.77 23.06
C ALA A 96 -4.60 -7.16 22.05
N TYR A 97 -4.16 -5.94 22.33
CA TYR A 97 -3.34 -5.14 21.42
C TYR A 97 -2.11 -5.92 20.90
N ARG A 98 -2.05 -6.14 19.58
CA ARG A 98 -1.03 -6.94 18.86
C ARG A 98 -0.81 -8.36 19.39
N GLY A 99 -1.71 -8.90 20.22
CA GLY A 99 -1.70 -10.31 20.63
C GLY A 99 -1.91 -11.25 19.44
N PHE A 100 -2.66 -10.78 18.43
CA PHE A 100 -2.76 -11.39 17.11
C PHE A 100 -2.86 -10.30 16.05
N ARG A 101 -2.21 -10.50 14.90
CA ARG A 101 -2.31 -9.61 13.74
C ARG A 101 -2.92 -10.38 12.60
N ILE A 102 -4.11 -9.98 12.17
CA ILE A 102 -4.80 -10.70 11.10
C ILE A 102 -4.06 -10.50 9.77
N ALA A 103 -3.74 -11.61 9.11
CA ALA A 103 -3.13 -11.67 7.78
C ALA A 103 -3.97 -12.47 6.78
N GLY A 104 -5.00 -13.17 7.24
CA GLY A 104 -5.90 -13.93 6.40
C GLY A 104 -7.06 -14.53 7.17
N SER A 105 -7.87 -15.36 6.49
CA SER A 105 -9.08 -15.94 7.08
C SER A 105 -8.82 -16.95 8.20
N GLY A 106 -7.67 -17.62 8.19
CA GLY A 106 -7.38 -18.72 9.12
C GLY A 106 -7.89 -20.08 8.65
N LEU A 107 -8.49 -20.17 7.46
CA LEU A 107 -8.92 -21.41 6.83
C LEU A 107 -7.98 -21.78 5.66
N GLY A 108 -6.88 -22.48 5.96
CA GLY A 108 -5.88 -22.87 4.96
C GLY A 108 -5.36 -21.67 4.17
N ASP A 109 -5.32 -21.80 2.84
CA ASP A 109 -4.91 -20.73 1.93
C ASP A 109 -6.05 -19.78 1.49
N PHE A 110 -7.29 -20.01 1.94
CA PHE A 110 -8.40 -19.14 1.59
C PHE A 110 -8.20 -17.74 2.19
N ALA A 111 -8.22 -16.71 1.34
CA ALA A 111 -8.00 -15.31 1.72
C ALA A 111 -6.76 -15.13 2.63
N ASN A 112 -5.69 -15.89 2.38
CA ASN A 112 -4.44 -15.82 3.13
C ASN A 112 -3.44 -14.91 2.42
N LEU A 113 -3.27 -13.68 2.92
CA LEU A 113 -2.31 -12.71 2.39
C LEU A 113 -0.92 -12.87 3.03
N ARG A 114 -0.75 -13.84 3.95
CA ARG A 114 0.49 -14.23 4.66
C ARG A 114 1.11 -13.16 5.56
N ASN A 115 0.97 -11.90 5.21
CA ASN A 115 1.52 -10.76 5.90
C ASN A 115 0.39 -9.78 6.28
N PRO A 116 0.29 -9.36 7.56
CA PRO A 116 -0.69 -8.36 7.98
C PRO A 116 -0.53 -7.01 7.24
N ILE A 117 0.67 -6.65 6.81
CA ILE A 117 0.93 -5.41 6.07
C ILE A 117 0.26 -5.48 4.70
N ASP A 118 0.51 -6.56 3.96
CA ASP A 118 -0.07 -6.79 2.63
C ASP A 118 -1.58 -6.91 2.73
N ALA A 119 -2.07 -7.58 3.77
CA ALA A 119 -3.49 -7.64 4.05
C ALA A 119 -4.08 -6.24 4.29
N GLY A 120 -3.44 -5.43 5.13
CA GLY A 120 -3.88 -4.07 5.40
C GLY A 120 -3.94 -3.22 4.14
N LEU A 121 -2.94 -3.31 3.27
CA LEU A 121 -2.94 -2.60 1.99
C LEU A 121 -4.08 -3.08 1.07
N PHE A 122 -4.24 -4.40 0.93
CA PHE A 122 -5.28 -4.99 0.09
C PHE A 122 -6.68 -4.55 0.51
N TYR A 123 -7.06 -4.75 1.78
CA TYR A 123 -8.37 -4.36 2.28
C TYR A 123 -8.55 -2.83 2.34
N GLY A 124 -7.46 -2.09 2.59
CA GLY A 124 -7.45 -0.62 2.58
C GLY A 124 -7.75 -0.01 1.21
N VAL A 125 -7.31 -0.64 0.11
CA VAL A 125 -7.65 -0.21 -1.26
C VAL A 125 -9.16 -0.33 -1.49
N PHE A 126 -9.78 -1.45 -1.13
CA PHE A 126 -11.23 -1.63 -1.30
C PHE A 126 -12.04 -0.72 -0.38
N ALA A 127 -11.57 -0.47 0.84
CA ALA A 127 -12.17 0.54 1.70
C ALA A 127 -12.14 1.92 1.03
N THR A 128 -11.00 2.30 0.44
CA THR A 128 -10.84 3.57 -0.30
C THR A 128 -11.78 3.66 -1.50
N VAL A 129 -11.99 2.56 -2.24
CA VAL A 129 -12.95 2.49 -3.35
C VAL A 129 -14.37 2.78 -2.85
N LEU A 130 -14.80 2.17 -1.74
CA LEU A 130 -16.12 2.42 -1.16
C LEU A 130 -16.27 3.86 -0.69
N VAL A 131 -15.23 4.44 -0.05
CA VAL A 131 -15.21 5.86 0.33
C VAL A 131 -15.36 6.76 -0.90
N PHE A 132 -14.60 6.51 -1.96
CA PHE A 132 -14.72 7.25 -3.21
C PHE A 132 -16.14 7.17 -3.81
N TYR A 133 -16.76 5.98 -3.76
CA TYR A 133 -18.12 5.79 -4.25
C TYR A 133 -19.15 6.55 -3.40
N LEU A 134 -19.07 6.43 -2.07
CA LEU A 134 -19.90 7.18 -1.12
C LEU A 134 -19.84 8.68 -1.37
N CYS A 135 -18.65 9.16 -1.72
CA CYS A 135 -18.38 10.56 -1.99
C CYS A 135 -19.04 11.08 -3.28
N ARG A 136 -19.18 10.25 -4.32
CA ARG A 136 -19.64 10.72 -5.64
C ARG A 136 -21.07 10.36 -6.02
N GLN A 137 -21.66 9.33 -5.41
CA GLN A 137 -22.91 8.74 -5.91
C GLN A 137 -24.13 9.20 -5.13
N GLY A 138 -25.26 9.41 -5.83
CA GLY A 138 -26.48 10.03 -5.31
C GLY A 138 -27.54 9.08 -4.73
N ARG A 139 -27.46 7.78 -5.03
CA ARG A 139 -28.51 6.81 -4.67
C ARG A 139 -28.43 6.40 -3.21
N ALA A 140 -29.44 6.76 -2.41
CA ALA A 140 -29.45 6.55 -0.96
C ALA A 140 -29.28 5.07 -0.54
N ALA A 141 -29.99 4.14 -1.18
CA ALA A 141 -29.90 2.71 -0.85
C ALA A 141 -28.49 2.14 -1.04
N LEU A 142 -27.82 2.52 -2.13
CA LEU A 142 -26.47 2.03 -2.43
C LEU A 142 -25.41 2.66 -1.51
N ARG A 143 -25.65 3.89 -1.01
CA ARG A 143 -24.81 4.49 0.04
C ARG A 143 -24.85 3.68 1.32
N TRP A 144 -26.04 3.27 1.77
CA TRP A 144 -26.18 2.43 2.96
C TRP A 144 -25.46 1.10 2.79
N LEU A 145 -25.59 0.47 1.64
CA LEU A 145 -24.87 -0.76 1.33
C LEU A 145 -23.34 -0.55 1.40
N CYS A 146 -22.83 0.52 0.81
CA CYS A 146 -21.40 0.86 0.89
C CYS A 146 -20.93 1.15 2.32
N LEU A 147 -21.76 1.80 3.15
CA LEU A 147 -21.42 2.05 4.56
C LEU A 147 -21.35 0.74 5.35
N VAL A 148 -22.32 -0.15 5.17
CA VAL A 148 -22.33 -1.46 5.84
C VAL A 148 -21.13 -2.30 5.40
N ALA A 149 -20.80 -2.30 4.09
CA ALA A 149 -19.64 -3.02 3.57
C ALA A 149 -18.29 -2.41 3.99
N LEU A 150 -18.26 -1.11 4.30
CA LEU A 150 -17.04 -0.46 4.75
C LEU A 150 -16.63 -0.90 6.17
N LEU A 151 -17.60 -1.20 7.05
CA LEU A 151 -17.34 -1.59 8.43
C LEU A 151 -16.38 -2.79 8.58
N PRO A 152 -16.64 -3.98 7.99
CA PRO A 152 -15.74 -5.11 8.13
C PRO A 152 -14.35 -4.83 7.51
N LEU A 153 -14.27 -4.03 6.45
CA LEU A 153 -12.98 -3.63 5.87
C LEU A 153 -12.17 -2.76 6.83
N LEU A 154 -12.81 -1.81 7.50
CA LEU A 154 -12.14 -0.96 8.49
C LEU A 154 -11.71 -1.75 9.72
N VAL A 155 -12.57 -2.63 10.24
CA VAL A 155 -12.23 -3.49 11.38
C VAL A 155 -11.08 -4.42 11.03
N TYR A 156 -11.12 -5.05 9.85
CA TYR A 156 -10.02 -5.89 9.36
C TYR A 156 -8.73 -5.07 9.25
N LEU A 157 -8.78 -3.91 8.59
CA LEU A 157 -7.65 -2.99 8.45
C LEU A 157 -7.04 -2.65 9.81
N MET A 158 -7.86 -2.33 10.82
CA MET A 158 -7.39 -2.03 12.18
C MET A 158 -6.67 -3.22 12.81
N LEU A 159 -7.25 -4.41 12.71
CA LEU A 159 -6.72 -5.64 13.32
C LEU A 159 -5.48 -6.20 12.59
N THR A 160 -5.11 -5.64 11.44
CA THR A 160 -3.78 -5.91 10.84
C THR A 160 -2.64 -5.24 11.63
N TYR A 161 -2.96 -4.19 12.40
CA TYR A 161 -2.01 -3.31 13.06
C TYR A 161 -0.92 -2.78 12.10
N SER A 162 -1.26 -2.59 10.81
CA SER A 162 -0.37 -2.03 9.79
C SER A 162 -0.50 -0.51 9.72
N ARG A 163 0.38 0.21 10.42
CA ARG A 163 0.39 1.69 10.46
C ARG A 163 0.43 2.32 9.06
N GLY A 164 1.28 1.77 8.18
CA GLY A 164 1.40 2.24 6.81
C GLY A 164 0.07 2.17 6.07
N ALA A 165 -0.61 1.03 6.14
CA ALA A 165 -1.92 0.86 5.51
C ALA A 165 -2.99 1.81 6.10
N MET A 166 -3.00 1.99 7.42
CA MET A 166 -3.93 2.92 8.08
C MET A 166 -3.71 4.37 7.65
N PHE A 167 -2.46 4.84 7.69
CA PHE A 167 -2.13 6.21 7.30
C PHE A 167 -2.36 6.45 5.80
N SER A 168 -2.06 5.47 4.94
CA SER A 168 -2.38 5.56 3.52
C SER A 168 -3.89 5.66 3.29
N PHE A 169 -4.71 4.89 4.01
CA PHE A 169 -6.17 5.00 3.94
C PHE A 169 -6.68 6.37 4.42
N VAL A 170 -6.12 6.91 5.50
CA VAL A 170 -6.44 8.27 6.00
C VAL A 170 -6.14 9.31 4.92
N ALA A 171 -4.90 9.29 4.40
CA ALA A 171 -4.43 10.23 3.41
C ALA A 171 -5.30 10.16 2.14
N ALA A 172 -5.61 8.95 1.66
CA ALA A 172 -6.50 8.74 0.53
C ALA A 172 -7.90 9.30 0.80
N THR A 173 -8.46 9.07 1.98
CA THR A 173 -9.77 9.60 2.39
C THR A 173 -9.78 11.13 2.41
N VAL A 174 -8.73 11.76 2.94
CA VAL A 174 -8.57 13.23 2.95
C VAL A 174 -8.49 13.78 1.52
N VAL A 175 -7.71 13.15 0.65
CA VAL A 175 -7.58 13.55 -0.76
C VAL A 175 -8.94 13.43 -1.47
N ILE A 176 -9.66 12.31 -1.28
CA ILE A 176 -10.99 12.11 -1.85
C ILE A 176 -11.96 13.19 -1.35
N ALA A 177 -11.94 13.50 -0.05
CA ALA A 177 -12.78 14.53 0.56
C ALA A 177 -12.56 15.90 -0.10
N SER A 178 -11.28 16.30 -0.18
CA SER A 178 -10.85 17.57 -0.74
C SER A 178 -11.23 17.71 -2.22
N LEU A 179 -11.19 16.61 -2.98
CA LEU A 179 -11.53 16.61 -4.41
C LEU A 179 -13.03 16.48 -4.70
N SER A 180 -13.87 16.13 -3.73
CA SER A 180 -15.30 15.82 -3.96
C SER A 180 -16.25 16.99 -3.66
N GLY A 181 -15.78 18.07 -3.02
CA GLY A 181 -16.57 19.27 -2.73
C GLY A 181 -17.40 19.20 -1.43
N GLN A 182 -18.18 20.24 -1.13
CA GLN A 182 -18.72 20.54 0.22
C GLN A 182 -19.72 19.50 0.79
N ARG A 183 -20.53 18.82 -0.03
CA ARG A 183 -21.51 17.82 0.46
C ARG A 183 -20.86 16.51 0.94
N THR A 184 -19.59 16.33 0.60
CA THR A 184 -18.79 15.13 0.85
C THR A 184 -17.94 15.21 2.10
N GLY A 185 -17.62 16.44 2.53
CA GLY A 185 -16.84 16.68 3.74
C GLY A 185 -17.45 16.08 5.00
N ARG A 186 -18.78 15.96 5.08
CA ARG A 186 -19.46 15.36 6.25
C ARG A 186 -19.20 13.86 6.38
N TRP A 187 -19.26 13.09 5.30
CA TRP A 187 -19.00 11.65 5.35
C TRP A 187 -17.53 11.34 5.57
N CYS A 188 -16.65 12.11 4.95
CA CYS A 188 -15.21 12.01 5.21
C CYS A 188 -14.86 12.42 6.63
N ALA A 189 -15.52 13.44 7.20
CA ALA A 189 -15.35 13.82 8.61
C ALA A 189 -15.86 12.72 9.56
N ILE A 190 -16.99 12.08 9.26
CA ILE A 190 -17.48 10.92 10.04
C ILE A 190 -16.49 9.76 9.96
N LEU A 191 -15.92 9.49 8.78
CA LEU A 191 -14.92 8.44 8.60
C LEU A 191 -13.61 8.74 9.33
N LEU A 192 -13.13 9.97 9.23
CA LEU A 192 -11.94 10.43 9.96
C LEU A 192 -12.19 10.41 11.47
N ALA A 193 -13.39 10.77 11.93
CA ALA A 193 -13.78 10.70 13.33
C ALA A 193 -13.89 9.25 13.82
N LEU A 194 -14.45 8.32 13.03
CA LEU A 194 -14.47 6.89 13.35
C LEU A 194 -13.05 6.33 13.44
N LEU A 195 -12.19 6.70 12.50
CA LEU A 195 -10.81 6.25 12.51
C LEU A 195 -10.02 6.85 13.68
N ALA A 196 -10.23 8.14 14.00
CA ALA A 196 -9.63 8.81 15.15
C ALA A 196 -10.14 8.22 16.47
N ALA A 197 -11.43 7.89 16.58
CA ALA A 197 -12.01 7.21 17.74
C ALA A 197 -11.41 5.81 17.91
N CYS A 198 -11.27 5.04 16.82
CA CYS A 198 -10.57 3.76 16.85
C CYS A 198 -9.09 3.93 17.26
N MET A 199 -8.39 4.92 16.72
CA MET A 199 -7.01 5.22 17.13
C MET A 199 -6.93 5.64 18.59
N ALA A 200 -7.91 6.37 19.13
CA ALA A 200 -7.97 6.77 20.53
C ALA A 200 -8.20 5.57 21.46
N LEU A 201 -9.06 4.61 21.06
CA LEU A 201 -9.31 3.38 21.83
C LEU A 201 -8.07 2.50 22.00
N PHE A 202 -7.12 2.57 21.06
CA PHE A 202 -5.83 1.87 21.14
C PHE A 202 -4.66 2.82 21.42
N GLY A 203 -4.90 4.12 21.58
CA GLY A 203 -3.91 5.18 21.41
C GLY A 203 -2.85 5.23 22.50
N GLU A 204 -3.23 5.02 23.76
CA GLU A 204 -2.29 4.99 24.88
C GLU A 204 -1.35 3.78 24.77
N THR A 205 -1.89 2.59 24.48
CA THR A 205 -1.08 1.38 24.22
C THR A 205 -0.25 1.48 22.94
N LEU A 206 -0.73 2.19 21.92
CA LEU A 206 -0.04 2.39 20.65
C LEU A 206 1.13 3.37 20.85
N LEU A 207 0.89 4.49 21.50
CA LEU A 207 1.91 5.52 21.72
C LEU A 207 2.99 5.02 22.67
N GLN A 208 2.63 4.39 23.80
CA GLN A 208 3.61 3.84 24.73
C GLN A 208 4.42 2.70 24.11
N ALA A 209 3.77 1.71 23.48
CA ALA A 209 4.49 0.61 22.83
C ALA A 209 5.37 1.06 21.65
N GLU A 210 5.06 2.18 21.00
CA GLU A 210 5.86 2.72 19.91
C GLU A 210 6.96 3.67 20.39
N LEU A 211 6.75 4.42 21.48
CA LEU A 211 7.81 5.16 22.16
C LEU A 211 8.86 4.19 22.73
N ASP A 212 8.42 3.06 23.29
CA ASP A 212 9.31 2.03 23.86
C ASP A 212 10.07 1.22 22.78
N LYS A 213 9.47 1.02 21.59
CA LYS A 213 10.09 0.27 20.47
C LYS A 213 10.87 1.15 19.49
N GLY A 214 10.68 2.46 19.51
CA GLY A 214 11.26 3.40 18.55
C GLY A 214 11.02 2.99 17.09
N PHE A 215 12.03 3.16 16.22
CA PHE A 215 11.96 2.78 14.81
C PHE A 215 11.95 1.25 14.56
N ASN A 216 11.60 0.41 15.54
CA ASN A 216 11.63 -1.06 15.46
C ASN A 216 13.01 -1.60 15.00
N GLY A 217 14.10 -1.02 15.52
CA GLY A 217 15.46 -1.44 15.15
C GLY A 217 15.83 -1.19 13.68
N ARG A 218 15.12 -0.28 12.98
CA ARG A 218 15.42 0.09 11.58
C ARG A 218 16.51 1.13 11.44
N GLU A 219 16.87 1.82 12.53
CA GLU A 219 17.92 2.82 12.52
C GLU A 219 19.25 2.26 11.96
N PRO A 220 19.75 1.09 12.39
CA PRO A 220 20.98 0.52 11.83
C PRO A 220 20.85 0.16 10.34
N ILE A 221 19.66 -0.28 9.90
CA ILE A 221 19.35 -0.55 8.49
C ILE A 221 19.41 0.76 7.69
N TRP A 222 18.84 1.84 8.20
CA TRP A 222 18.87 3.15 7.56
C TRP A 222 20.26 3.76 7.53
N GLN A 223 21.02 3.65 8.62
CA GLN A 223 22.40 4.08 8.68
C GLN A 223 23.25 3.32 7.66
N HIS A 224 23.02 2.02 7.49
CA HIS A 224 23.67 1.23 6.46
C HIS A 224 23.30 1.71 5.04
N ALA A 225 22.02 1.92 4.76
CA ALA A 225 21.58 2.48 3.47
C ALA A 225 22.17 3.87 3.20
N LEU A 226 22.17 4.78 4.18
CA LEU A 226 22.78 6.10 4.05
C LEU A 226 24.29 6.01 3.81
N LYS A 227 24.97 5.04 4.43
CA LYS A 227 26.38 4.77 4.18
C LYS A 227 26.61 4.33 2.73
N LEU A 228 25.81 3.40 2.21
CA LEU A 228 25.88 2.98 0.81
C LEU A 228 25.62 4.17 -0.13
N ILE A 229 24.57 4.96 0.13
CA ILE A 229 24.28 6.20 -0.63
C ILE A 229 25.47 7.16 -0.62
N SER A 230 26.14 7.34 0.52
CA SER A 230 27.30 8.23 0.63
C SER A 230 28.51 7.77 -0.19
N GLN A 231 28.60 6.47 -0.52
CA GLN A 231 29.68 5.92 -1.35
C GLN A 231 29.45 6.17 -2.85
N ALA A 232 28.19 6.23 -3.29
CA ALA A 232 27.81 6.49 -4.68
C ALA A 232 26.66 7.53 -4.79
N PRO A 233 26.89 8.79 -4.37
CA PRO A 233 25.82 9.77 -4.16
C PRO A 233 25.22 10.35 -5.44
N LEU A 234 25.77 10.04 -6.62
CA LEU A 234 25.28 10.55 -7.91
C LEU A 234 24.67 9.44 -8.78
N LEU A 235 25.34 8.29 -8.89
CA LEU A 235 24.95 7.21 -9.80
C LEU A 235 24.33 6.00 -9.08
N GLY A 236 24.45 5.89 -7.75
CA GLY A 236 24.17 4.65 -7.01
C GLY A 236 25.16 3.53 -7.35
N HIS A 237 24.96 2.33 -6.81
CA HIS A 237 25.83 1.16 -7.06
C HIS A 237 25.35 0.30 -8.24
N GLY A 238 24.28 0.73 -8.92
CA GLY A 238 23.72 0.06 -10.09
C GLY A 238 22.52 -0.82 -9.76
N ALA A 239 21.71 -1.14 -10.76
CA ALA A 239 20.54 -1.98 -10.52
C ALA A 239 20.93 -3.44 -10.24
N GLY A 240 20.15 -4.12 -9.39
CA GLY A 240 20.41 -5.51 -9.01
C GLY A 240 21.41 -5.68 -7.85
N GLN A 241 21.97 -4.60 -7.31
CA GLN A 241 22.82 -4.67 -6.12
C GLN A 241 22.03 -5.16 -4.91
N GLU A 242 22.56 -6.18 -4.24
CA GLU A 242 21.94 -6.72 -3.04
C GLU A 242 22.18 -5.76 -1.86
N PHE A 243 21.09 -5.33 -1.22
CA PHE A 243 21.18 -4.61 0.04
C PHE A 243 21.31 -5.62 1.18
N ASP A 244 22.53 -5.99 1.57
CA ASP A 244 22.73 -7.00 2.61
C ASP A 244 23.18 -6.39 3.94
N TYR A 245 22.23 -6.21 4.85
CA TYR A 245 22.53 -5.78 6.22
C TYR A 245 22.42 -6.93 7.23
N LEU A 246 23.56 -7.39 7.75
CA LEU A 246 23.64 -8.34 8.85
C LEU A 246 23.38 -7.65 10.19
N ILE A 247 22.33 -8.05 10.91
CA ILE A 247 22.08 -7.57 12.27
C ILE A 247 23.05 -8.27 13.23
N PRO A 248 23.97 -7.56 13.91
CA PRO A 248 25.02 -8.18 14.72
C PRO A 248 24.50 -9.02 15.89
N ARG A 249 23.30 -8.71 16.39
CA ARG A 249 22.71 -9.40 17.55
C ARG A 249 21.91 -10.65 17.22
N THR A 250 21.35 -10.75 16.01
CA THR A 250 20.48 -11.87 15.63
C THR A 250 21.07 -12.75 14.52
N GLY A 251 22.13 -12.28 13.85
CA GLY A 251 22.71 -12.98 12.68
C GLY A 251 21.78 -12.99 11.47
N THR A 252 20.67 -12.24 11.50
CA THR A 252 19.70 -12.17 10.40
C THR A 252 20.17 -11.16 9.36
N ILE A 253 20.10 -11.53 8.08
CA ILE A 253 20.38 -10.64 6.96
C ILE A 253 19.06 -10.02 6.48
N TYR A 254 19.08 -8.70 6.32
CA TYR A 254 17.97 -7.96 5.73
C TYR A 254 18.37 -7.54 4.32
N HIS A 255 17.60 -7.99 3.34
CA HIS A 255 17.83 -7.74 1.90
C HIS A 255 17.29 -6.40 1.40
N PHE A 256 16.57 -5.62 2.23
CA PHE A 256 15.99 -4.34 1.83
C PHE A 256 15.95 -3.31 2.97
N ALA A 257 16.16 -2.03 2.63
CA ALA A 257 16.04 -0.91 3.57
C ALA A 257 14.59 -0.62 4.03
N HIS A 258 13.61 -1.37 3.50
CA HIS A 258 12.17 -1.20 3.75
C HIS A 258 11.67 0.23 3.49
N ASN A 259 12.39 0.99 2.66
CA ASN A 259 12.06 2.31 2.15
C ASN A 259 12.54 2.35 0.70
N TYR A 260 11.59 2.49 -0.23
CA TYR A 260 11.87 2.42 -1.66
C TYR A 260 12.88 3.48 -2.12
N LEU A 261 12.90 4.68 -1.52
CA LEU A 261 13.88 5.72 -1.84
C LEU A 261 15.29 5.36 -1.39
N LEU A 262 15.41 4.65 -0.27
CA LEU A 262 16.70 4.16 0.22
C LEU A 262 17.16 2.92 -0.55
N THR A 263 16.23 2.09 -1.03
CA THR A 263 16.54 0.89 -1.82
C THR A 263 16.94 1.24 -3.25
N LEU A 264 16.33 2.25 -3.89
CA LEU A 264 16.63 2.62 -5.28
C LEU A 264 18.02 3.24 -5.51
N TRP A 265 18.66 3.71 -4.44
CA TRP A 265 19.94 4.42 -4.50
C TRP A 265 21.12 3.58 -3.99
N ASN A 266 20.84 2.39 -3.45
CA ASN A 266 21.86 1.34 -3.37
C ASN A 266 21.98 0.77 -4.76
#